data_AF-A0A7G3ZIT9-F1
#
_entry.id   AF-A0A7G3ZIT9-F1
#
_cell.length_a   1.000
_cell.length_b   1.000
_cell.length_c   1.000
_cell.angle_alpha   90.00
_cell.angle_beta   90.00
_cell.angle_gamma   90.00
#
_symmetry.space_group_name_H-M   'P 1'
#
loop_
_entity.id
_entity.type
_entity.pdbx_description
1 polymer ?
#
loop_
_entity_poly.entity_id
_entity_poly.type
_entity_poly.pdbx_seq_one_letter_code
_entity_poly.pdbx_strand_id
1 'polypeptide(L)'
;MDDGIPEFDFSDLVIDAKRDAEEEHLVVADAEEEDIVLVGKSSLEDTEISGSLQSLPRISKKKDPHVVHLLKRISLQSTITCILIPLFSLFKITISPPRDGNLSLLYFFGFYMILSQISLFGGYHRFFSHQSFHAHVGHQVAYAVLGGSCGLGSVLQFSSQHLAHHRHQDTERDPHSYSVYGWLFSIWGHRLFLGNRKSRKAISECRDTILSTSKMVRGKLQESERDQLVQPPNHDILKIQDDNYVLLLLLTLLVFPCLVASYCNVPFLTSIFYLGFVRMSLIQQQWLLLGTIAHLKNFPLASQPFSDIRSAINVPLSFVSQFILFGEANHNFHHEFPSDYTNGTRWYHWDPSKWSIWLCYQLGLVDHLHRTEKQQVEKCRIQQQQKLLDKERSKLKWGIPIESLPSMTCEQFTELAKQQYLMNRRALVAIEGIVHDVTPFIHNHPGGTALVKLSIGKDATQAFNGAVYLHSQAARNLLATMRIAILTSSEQVQNTVWETKMLQKSQDRQRRNNRQVTYTQKNHYAAGAA
;
A
#
# COMPACT_ATOMS: atom_id res chain seq x y z
N MET A 1 13.31 21.34 -34.62
CA MET A 1 13.99 21.04 -35.89
C MET A 1 15.44 20.83 -35.51
N ASP A 2 15.82 19.78 -34.78
CA ASP A 2 15.54 18.34 -34.93
C ASP A 2 16.15 17.77 -36.21
N ASP A 3 17.49 17.66 -36.20
CA ASP A 3 18.26 16.85 -37.14
C ASP A 3 19.01 15.80 -36.31
N GLY A 4 18.37 14.64 -36.18
CA GLY A 4 18.94 13.46 -35.54
C GLY A 4 20.07 12.85 -36.37
N ILE A 5 21.07 12.33 -35.67
CA ILE A 5 22.13 11.48 -36.23
C ILE A 5 21.48 10.14 -36.63
N PRO A 6 21.80 9.53 -37.78
CA PRO A 6 21.27 8.22 -38.13
C PRO A 6 21.91 7.15 -37.23
N GLU A 7 21.09 6.49 -36.40
CA GLU A 7 21.44 5.21 -35.78
C GLU A 7 21.44 4.13 -36.87
N PHE A 8 22.54 3.39 -36.98
CA PHE A 8 22.68 2.25 -37.89
C PHE A 8 22.17 1.00 -37.16
N ASP A 9 21.02 0.47 -37.60
CA ASP A 9 20.40 -0.73 -37.02
C ASP A 9 20.97 -2.00 -37.69
N PHE A 10 21.40 -2.97 -36.87
CA PHE A 10 21.93 -4.26 -37.32
C PHE A 10 20.83 -5.33 -37.51
N SER A 11 19.55 -4.98 -37.30
CA SER A 11 18.41 -5.89 -37.39
C SER A 11 18.13 -6.41 -38.81
N ASP A 12 18.53 -5.67 -39.85
CA ASP A 12 18.34 -6.03 -41.26
C ASP A 12 19.13 -7.28 -41.70
N LEU A 13 20.19 -7.66 -40.96
CA LEU A 13 20.99 -8.85 -41.26
C LEU A 13 20.39 -10.16 -40.73
N VAL A 14 19.29 -10.10 -39.97
CA VAL A 14 18.66 -11.28 -39.33
C VAL A 14 17.32 -11.64 -39.98
N ILE A 15 16.76 -10.77 -40.84
CA ILE A 15 15.41 -10.90 -41.39
C ILE A 15 15.37 -11.82 -42.63
N ASP A 16 16.49 -12.00 -43.34
CA ASP A 16 16.54 -12.87 -44.54
C ASP A 16 16.54 -14.38 -44.24
N ALA A 17 16.57 -14.80 -42.97
CA ALA A 17 16.49 -16.23 -42.59
C ALA A 17 15.07 -16.69 -42.19
N LYS A 18 14.08 -15.79 -42.16
CA LYS A 18 12.69 -16.11 -41.73
C LYS A 18 11.64 -15.91 -42.81
N ARG A 19 12.05 -15.53 -44.02
CA ARG A 19 11.16 -15.25 -45.16
C ARG A 19 10.58 -16.50 -45.83
N ASP A 20 10.96 -17.69 -45.39
CA ASP A 20 10.53 -18.98 -45.94
C ASP A 20 9.38 -19.66 -45.16
N ALA A 21 8.70 -18.98 -44.23
CA ALA A 21 7.66 -19.63 -43.41
C ALA A 21 6.41 -18.78 -43.10
N GLU A 22 6.10 -17.78 -43.93
CA GLU A 22 4.76 -17.17 -43.96
C GLU A 22 4.11 -17.46 -45.31
N GLU A 23 3.33 -18.53 -45.40
CA GLU A 23 2.16 -18.62 -46.29
C GLU A 23 1.29 -19.79 -45.84
N GLU A 24 0.38 -19.57 -44.87
CA GLU A 24 -0.97 -20.14 -44.92
C GLU A 24 -1.92 -19.43 -43.93
N HIS A 25 -2.99 -18.90 -44.51
CA HIS A 25 -4.12 -18.18 -43.94
C HIS A 25 -4.86 -18.90 -42.78
N LEU A 26 -5.43 -18.15 -41.82
CA LEU A 26 -6.89 -17.91 -41.67
C LEU A 26 -7.27 -17.22 -40.33
N VAL A 27 -8.25 -16.32 -40.43
CA VAL A 27 -8.90 -15.53 -39.38
C VAL A 27 -9.99 -16.37 -38.69
N VAL A 28 -9.99 -16.50 -37.35
CA VAL A 28 -11.21 -16.80 -36.53
C VAL A 28 -11.13 -16.15 -35.15
N ALA A 29 -12.30 -15.71 -34.69
CA ALA A 29 -12.64 -14.92 -33.51
C ALA A 29 -12.54 -15.63 -32.13
N ASP A 30 -12.58 -14.76 -31.10
CA ASP A 30 -12.93 -14.94 -29.68
C ASP A 30 -13.32 -16.34 -29.19
N ALA A 31 -12.62 -16.83 -28.16
CA ALA A 31 -12.99 -18.00 -27.37
C ALA A 31 -13.02 -17.68 -25.86
N GLU A 32 -14.16 -18.03 -25.27
CA GLU A 32 -14.51 -17.96 -23.86
C GLU A 32 -13.84 -19.04 -23.00
N GLU A 33 -13.78 -18.73 -21.70
CA GLU A 33 -13.63 -19.57 -20.50
C GLU A 33 -13.51 -21.11 -20.67
N GLU A 34 -12.34 -21.65 -20.31
CA GLU A 34 -12.15 -23.07 -19.99
C GLU A 34 -12.41 -23.36 -18.50
N ASP A 35 -13.49 -24.10 -18.22
CA ASP A 35 -13.71 -24.83 -16.97
C ASP A 35 -12.95 -26.17 -17.02
N ILE A 36 -12.02 -26.36 -16.10
CA ILE A 36 -11.29 -27.63 -15.93
C ILE A 36 -12.15 -28.64 -15.17
N VAL A 37 -12.35 -29.78 -15.83
CA VAL A 37 -13.08 -30.98 -15.47
C VAL A 37 -12.49 -31.69 -14.24
N LEU A 38 -13.35 -32.06 -13.28
CA LEU A 38 -13.07 -33.08 -12.26
C LEU A 38 -13.44 -34.47 -12.79
N VAL A 39 -12.44 -35.35 -12.81
CA VAL A 39 -12.53 -36.77 -13.18
C VAL A 39 -13.09 -37.60 -12.02
N GLY A 40 -13.95 -38.57 -12.32
CA GLY A 40 -14.20 -39.73 -11.45
C GLY A 40 -15.59 -40.34 -11.53
N LYS A 41 -15.87 -41.10 -12.59
CA LYS A 41 -16.99 -42.07 -12.64
C LYS A 41 -16.64 -43.32 -11.82
N SER A 42 -17.63 -43.89 -11.12
CA SER A 42 -17.76 -45.34 -11.00
C SER A 42 -19.20 -45.73 -11.29
N SER A 43 -19.33 -46.68 -12.21
CA SER A 43 -20.50 -47.30 -12.83
C SER A 43 -21.26 -48.21 -11.89
N LEU A 44 -22.56 -48.43 -12.15
CA LEU A 44 -23.21 -49.76 -12.22
C LEU A 44 -24.65 -49.64 -12.78
N GLU A 45 -24.82 -50.24 -13.96
CA GLU A 45 -25.93 -51.06 -14.50
C GLU A 45 -27.40 -50.58 -14.54
N ASP A 46 -27.83 -50.28 -15.78
CA ASP A 46 -29.02 -50.75 -16.52
C ASP A 46 -30.29 -51.20 -15.77
N THR A 47 -31.39 -50.48 -16.00
CA THR A 47 -32.67 -51.11 -16.35
C THR A 47 -33.54 -50.14 -17.13
N GLU A 48 -33.88 -50.53 -18.37
CA GLU A 48 -34.85 -49.86 -19.22
C GLU A 48 -36.24 -49.86 -18.56
N ILE A 49 -36.77 -48.66 -18.32
CA ILE A 49 -38.22 -48.47 -18.18
C ILE A 49 -38.61 -47.40 -19.21
N SER A 50 -39.15 -47.91 -20.32
CA SER A 50 -39.95 -47.16 -21.29
C SER A 50 -41.16 -46.56 -20.56
N GLY A 51 -41.04 -45.29 -20.18
CA GLY A 51 -42.10 -44.49 -19.63
C GLY A 51 -41.92 -43.06 -20.12
N SER A 52 -42.87 -42.58 -20.90
CA SER A 52 -42.93 -41.20 -21.38
C SER A 52 -43.08 -40.22 -20.21
N LEU A 53 -41.96 -39.84 -19.59
CA LEU A 53 -41.91 -38.67 -18.72
C LEU A 53 -42.09 -37.44 -19.61
N GLN A 54 -43.34 -37.01 -19.74
CA GLN A 54 -43.66 -35.64 -20.09
C GLN A 54 -42.82 -34.73 -19.19
N SER A 55 -41.90 -34.00 -19.80
CA SER A 55 -41.11 -32.98 -19.12
C SER A 55 -42.07 -32.02 -18.46
N LEU A 56 -42.14 -32.03 -17.12
CA LEU A 56 -42.76 -30.96 -16.36
C LEU A 56 -42.21 -29.63 -16.89
N PRO A 57 -43.06 -28.65 -17.22
CA PRO A 57 -42.57 -27.38 -17.73
C PRO A 57 -41.59 -26.81 -16.72
N ARG A 58 -40.33 -26.58 -17.15
CA ARG A 58 -39.38 -25.79 -16.37
C ARG A 58 -40.07 -24.47 -16.08
N ILE A 59 -40.50 -24.28 -14.83
CA ILE A 59 -40.98 -22.99 -14.36
C ILE A 59 -39.80 -22.04 -14.57
N SER A 60 -39.87 -21.24 -15.64
CA SER A 60 -38.97 -20.12 -15.85
C SER A 60 -39.11 -19.25 -14.62
N LYS A 61 -38.11 -19.27 -13.73
CA LYS A 61 -38.01 -18.30 -12.65
C LYS A 61 -37.93 -16.95 -13.36
N LYS A 62 -39.05 -16.22 -13.40
CA LYS A 62 -39.08 -14.82 -13.86
C LYS A 62 -37.92 -14.13 -13.15
N LYS A 63 -36.92 -13.69 -13.92
CA LYS A 63 -35.83 -12.90 -13.36
C LYS A 63 -36.47 -11.67 -12.72
N ASP A 64 -36.24 -11.49 -11.43
CA ASP A 64 -36.72 -10.30 -10.72
C ASP A 64 -36.33 -9.05 -11.52
N PRO A 65 -37.19 -8.03 -11.60
CA PRO A 65 -36.82 -6.77 -12.22
C PRO A 65 -35.53 -6.24 -11.59
N HIS A 66 -34.65 -5.62 -12.38
CA HIS A 66 -33.34 -5.14 -11.92
C HIS A 66 -33.43 -4.31 -10.63
N VAL A 67 -34.52 -3.54 -10.45
CA VAL A 67 -34.82 -2.76 -9.25
C VAL A 67 -34.99 -3.63 -8.00
N VAL A 68 -35.74 -4.74 -8.09
CA VAL A 68 -35.97 -5.66 -6.96
C VAL A 68 -34.66 -6.32 -6.53
N HIS A 69 -33.82 -6.68 -7.50
CA HIS A 69 -32.49 -7.23 -7.21
C HIS A 69 -31.55 -6.20 -6.56
N LEU A 70 -31.66 -4.91 -6.93
CA LEU A 70 -30.92 -3.82 -6.28
C LEU A 70 -31.39 -3.59 -4.84
N LEU A 71 -32.71 -3.56 -4.61
CA LEU A 71 -33.29 -3.37 -3.27
C LEU A 71 -32.89 -4.49 -2.31
N LYS A 72 -32.84 -5.74 -2.79
CA LYS A 72 -32.34 -6.90 -2.00
C LYS A 72 -30.88 -6.79 -1.57
N ARG A 73 -30.11 -5.88 -2.18
CA ARG A 73 -28.70 -5.65 -1.85
C ARG A 73 -28.49 -4.52 -0.84
N ILE A 74 -29.54 -3.82 -0.43
CA ILE A 74 -29.41 -2.71 0.52
C ILE A 74 -29.20 -3.24 1.94
N SER A 75 -28.17 -2.75 2.63
CA SER A 75 -27.95 -3.01 4.05
C SER A 75 -28.73 -2.01 4.88
N LEU A 76 -29.95 -2.36 5.30
CA LEU A 76 -30.86 -1.42 5.98
C LEU A 76 -30.22 -0.83 7.26
N GLN A 77 -29.60 -1.68 8.08
CA GLN A 77 -28.97 -1.25 9.33
C GLN A 77 -27.85 -0.22 9.07
N SER A 78 -26.89 -0.54 8.21
CA SER A 78 -25.76 0.34 7.91
C SER A 78 -26.20 1.62 7.19
N THR A 79 -27.25 1.53 6.36
CA THR A 79 -27.85 2.69 5.68
C THR A 79 -28.48 3.66 6.69
N ILE A 80 -29.24 3.14 7.65
CA ILE A 80 -29.84 3.96 8.70
C ILE A 80 -28.75 4.63 9.54
N THR A 81 -27.78 3.85 10.04
CA THR A 81 -26.78 4.36 10.96
C THR A 81 -25.80 5.31 10.30
N CYS A 82 -25.27 4.98 9.11
CA CYS A 82 -24.15 5.71 8.49
C CYS A 82 -24.56 6.74 7.43
N ILE A 83 -25.83 6.76 7.00
CA ILE A 83 -26.32 7.69 5.97
C ILE A 83 -27.51 8.50 6.48
N LEU A 84 -28.62 7.84 6.85
CA LEU A 84 -29.85 8.56 7.21
C LEU A 84 -29.72 9.37 8.50
N ILE A 85 -29.18 8.78 9.57
CA ILE A 85 -28.98 9.49 10.85
C ILE A 85 -28.00 10.67 10.70
N PRO A 86 -26.85 10.54 10.00
CA PRO A 86 -25.97 11.67 9.72
C PRO A 86 -26.63 12.79 8.92
N LEU A 87 -27.38 12.47 7.87
CA LEU A 87 -28.12 13.47 7.10
C LEU A 87 -29.18 14.17 7.94
N PHE A 88 -29.93 13.42 8.75
CA PHE A 88 -30.89 13.99 9.70
C PHE A 88 -30.23 14.89 10.74
N SER A 89 -29.08 14.45 11.28
CA SER A 89 -28.32 15.21 12.28
C SER A 89 -27.80 16.53 11.70
N LEU A 90 -27.25 16.48 10.48
CA LEU A 90 -26.80 17.67 9.76
C LEU A 90 -27.96 18.62 9.48
N PHE A 91 -29.07 18.12 8.93
CA PHE A 91 -30.28 18.90 8.65
C PHE A 91 -30.85 19.59 9.90
N LYS A 92 -30.92 18.87 11.03
CA LYS A 92 -31.45 19.43 12.27
C LYS A 92 -30.52 20.48 12.88
N ILE A 93 -29.20 20.27 12.84
CA ILE A 93 -28.22 21.27 13.32
C ILE A 93 -28.27 22.55 12.48
N THR A 94 -28.41 22.45 11.16
CA THR A 94 -28.43 23.63 10.28
C THR A 94 -29.69 24.48 10.44
N ILE A 95 -30.86 23.86 10.67
CA ILE A 95 -32.13 24.57 10.83
C ILE A 95 -32.34 25.05 12.28
N SER A 96 -31.87 24.28 13.26
CA SER A 96 -32.08 24.55 14.68
C SER A 96 -30.76 24.48 15.43
N PRO A 97 -29.86 25.48 15.23
CA PRO A 97 -28.60 25.53 15.94
C PRO A 97 -28.84 25.70 17.45
N PRO A 98 -27.94 25.18 18.31
CA PRO A 98 -28.06 25.34 19.75
C PRO A 98 -27.98 26.83 20.12
N ARG A 99 -29.04 27.36 20.74
CA ARG A 99 -29.14 28.77 21.15
C ARG A 99 -28.69 28.99 22.59
N ASP A 100 -29.07 28.07 23.49
CA ASP A 100 -28.70 28.09 24.90
C ASP A 100 -27.63 27.02 25.15
N GLY A 101 -26.38 27.45 25.35
CA GLY A 101 -25.27 26.55 25.57
C GLY A 101 -25.30 25.95 26.98
N ASN A 102 -25.54 24.63 27.08
CA ASN A 102 -25.33 23.91 28.34
C ASN A 102 -23.90 23.37 28.39
N LEU A 103 -23.06 24.02 29.21
CA LEU A 103 -21.64 23.68 29.31
C LEU A 103 -21.42 22.25 29.81
N SER A 104 -22.22 21.77 30.77
CA SER A 104 -22.15 20.38 31.26
C SER A 104 -22.42 19.37 30.15
N LEU A 105 -23.46 19.60 29.35
CA LEU A 105 -23.78 18.75 28.20
C LEU A 105 -22.64 18.76 27.17
N LEU A 106 -22.02 19.91 26.92
CA LEU A 106 -20.88 20.03 26.02
C LEU A 106 -19.67 19.22 26.53
N TYR A 107 -19.39 19.27 27.85
CA TYR A 107 -18.35 18.43 28.46
C TYR A 107 -18.63 16.94 28.29
N PHE A 108 -19.85 16.48 28.60
CA PHE A 108 -20.22 15.07 28.39
C PHE A 108 -20.18 14.66 26.92
N PHE A 109 -20.59 15.54 26.01
CA PHE A 109 -20.47 15.31 24.58
C PHE A 109 -19.01 15.11 24.18
N GLY A 110 -18.11 16.03 24.55
CA GLY A 110 -16.68 15.94 24.25
C GLY A 110 -16.02 14.71 24.87
N PHE A 111 -16.32 14.42 26.13
CA PHE A 111 -15.80 13.25 26.83
C PHE A 111 -16.26 11.94 26.18
N TYR A 112 -17.57 11.81 25.90
CA TYR A 112 -18.12 10.61 25.26
C TYR A 112 -17.61 10.46 23.81
N MET A 113 -17.49 11.57 23.06
CA MET A 113 -16.86 11.60 21.74
C MET A 113 -15.45 10.99 21.76
N ILE A 114 -14.61 11.39 22.73
CA ILE A 114 -13.22 10.92 22.84
C ILE A 114 -13.19 9.43 23.23
N LEU A 115 -13.98 9.02 24.23
CA LEU A 115 -14.03 7.61 24.66
C LEU A 115 -14.50 6.68 23.53
N SER A 116 -15.53 7.07 22.78
CA SER A 116 -16.02 6.31 21.64
C SER A 116 -14.97 6.22 20.51
N GLN A 117 -14.27 7.32 20.20
CA GLN A 117 -13.20 7.31 19.19
C GLN A 117 -12.01 6.45 19.64
N ILE A 118 -11.53 6.59 20.88
CA ILE A 118 -10.47 5.72 21.43
C ILE A 118 -10.89 4.24 21.35
N SER A 119 -12.16 3.93 21.59
CA SER A 119 -12.65 2.55 21.53
C SER A 119 -12.81 2.03 20.10
N LEU A 120 -13.11 2.90 19.14
CA LEU A 120 -13.13 2.55 17.72
C LEU A 120 -11.70 2.33 17.18
N PHE A 121 -10.82 3.32 17.35
CA PHE A 121 -9.48 3.30 16.78
C PHE A 121 -8.49 2.43 17.58
N GLY A 122 -8.53 2.50 18.92
CA GLY A 122 -7.72 1.63 19.78
C GLY A 122 -8.28 0.22 19.91
N GLY A 123 -9.60 0.09 20.08
CA GLY A 123 -10.26 -1.20 20.27
C GLY A 123 -10.57 -1.91 18.95
N TYR A 124 -11.60 -1.47 18.23
CA TYR A 124 -12.08 -2.13 17.01
C TYR A 124 -10.99 -2.25 15.94
N HIS A 125 -10.23 -1.19 15.71
CA HIS A 125 -9.19 -1.13 14.70
C HIS A 125 -7.89 -1.81 15.16
N ARG A 126 -7.20 -1.29 16.18
CA ARG A 126 -5.86 -1.83 16.56
C ARG A 126 -5.92 -3.14 17.34
N PHE A 127 -6.83 -3.31 18.30
CA PHE A 127 -6.92 -4.55 19.08
C PHE A 127 -7.66 -5.67 18.33
N PHE A 128 -8.95 -5.47 18.04
CA PHE A 128 -9.80 -6.54 17.51
C PHE A 128 -9.49 -6.92 16.05
N SER A 129 -8.95 -6.00 15.25
CA SER A 129 -8.56 -6.31 13.86
C SER A 129 -7.09 -6.69 13.75
N HIS A 130 -6.18 -5.88 14.31
CA HIS A 130 -4.74 -6.04 14.10
C HIS A 130 -3.95 -6.64 15.26
N GLN A 131 -4.61 -6.88 16.40
CA GLN A 131 -4.03 -7.53 17.59
C GLN A 131 -2.72 -6.87 18.04
N SER A 132 -2.64 -5.54 17.93
CA SER A 132 -1.41 -4.75 18.14
C SER A 132 -0.95 -4.67 19.60
N PHE A 133 -1.73 -5.16 20.55
CA PHE A 133 -1.41 -5.15 21.98
C PHE A 133 -2.23 -6.20 22.73
N HIS A 134 -1.83 -6.52 23.95
CA HIS A 134 -2.56 -7.47 24.81
C HIS A 134 -3.43 -6.69 25.80
N ALA A 135 -4.75 -6.93 25.78
CA ALA A 135 -5.71 -6.25 26.63
C ALA A 135 -6.40 -7.24 27.56
N HIS A 136 -6.55 -6.88 28.84
CA HIS A 136 -7.35 -7.68 29.76
C HIS A 136 -8.84 -7.70 29.37
N VAL A 137 -9.55 -8.74 29.81
CA VAL A 137 -10.97 -8.98 29.50
C VAL A 137 -11.86 -7.76 29.77
N GLY A 138 -11.69 -7.08 30.91
CA GLY A 138 -12.47 -5.88 31.23
C GLY A 138 -12.26 -4.74 30.22
N HIS A 139 -11.03 -4.55 29.77
CA HIS A 139 -10.67 -3.55 28.76
C HIS A 139 -11.22 -3.92 27.37
N GLN A 140 -11.18 -5.20 27.01
CA GLN A 140 -11.83 -5.71 25.80
C GLN A 140 -13.34 -5.46 25.81
N VAL A 141 -14.02 -5.70 26.94
CA VAL A 141 -15.46 -5.39 27.09
C VAL A 141 -15.72 -3.90 26.94
N ALA A 142 -14.92 -3.05 27.58
CA ALA A 142 -15.07 -1.60 27.47
C ALA A 142 -14.95 -1.13 26.02
N TYR A 143 -13.94 -1.62 25.28
CA TYR A 143 -13.80 -1.34 23.85
C TYR A 143 -14.96 -1.87 23.01
N ALA A 144 -15.46 -3.07 23.29
CA ALA A 144 -16.57 -3.67 22.57
C ALA A 144 -17.89 -2.87 22.74
N VAL A 145 -18.13 -2.35 23.95
CA VAL A 145 -19.32 -1.54 24.29
C VAL A 145 -19.21 -0.12 23.72
N LEU A 146 -18.13 0.58 24.05
CA LEU A 146 -17.95 1.98 23.65
C LEU A 146 -17.65 2.13 22.16
N GLY A 147 -16.91 1.19 21.56
CA GLY A 147 -16.71 1.15 20.10
C GLY A 147 -17.98 0.76 19.36
N GLY A 148 -18.80 -0.13 19.92
CA GLY A 148 -20.11 -0.48 19.39
C GLY A 148 -21.09 0.69 19.33
N SER A 149 -20.97 1.65 20.25
CA SER A 149 -21.76 2.89 20.23
C SER A 149 -21.54 3.75 18.97
N CYS A 150 -20.50 3.49 18.18
CA CYS A 150 -20.19 4.22 16.94
C CYS A 150 -21.06 3.78 15.75
N GLY A 151 -21.83 2.69 15.86
CA GLY A 151 -22.82 2.33 14.85
C GLY A 151 -22.25 1.80 13.52
N LEU A 152 -20.97 1.42 13.46
CA LEU A 152 -20.28 0.90 12.26
C LEU A 152 -20.41 -0.63 12.06
N GLY A 153 -21.11 -1.31 12.97
CA GLY A 153 -21.30 -2.76 13.00
C GLY A 153 -20.77 -3.37 14.30
N SER A 154 -21.04 -4.66 14.49
CA SER A 154 -20.42 -5.44 15.56
C SER A 154 -18.89 -5.45 15.40
N VAL A 155 -18.18 -5.85 16.45
CA VAL A 155 -16.71 -6.04 16.39
C VAL A 155 -16.36 -6.98 15.24
N LEU A 156 -17.03 -8.13 15.15
CA LEU A 156 -16.78 -9.10 14.09
C LEU A 156 -17.07 -8.54 12.70
N GLN A 157 -18.18 -7.82 12.51
CA GLN A 157 -18.53 -7.23 11.22
C GLN A 157 -17.51 -6.17 10.78
N PHE A 158 -17.11 -5.30 11.70
CA PHE A 158 -16.12 -4.26 11.41
C PHE A 158 -14.74 -4.86 11.13
N SER A 159 -14.22 -5.70 12.02
CA SER A 159 -12.88 -6.27 11.91
C SER A 159 -12.75 -7.16 10.68
N SER A 160 -13.78 -7.96 10.36
CA SER A 160 -13.77 -8.78 9.14
C SER A 160 -13.76 -7.94 7.85
N GLN A 161 -14.50 -6.83 7.81
CA GLN A 161 -14.45 -5.88 6.68
C GLN A 161 -13.09 -5.20 6.56
N HIS A 162 -12.53 -4.75 7.68
CA HIS A 162 -11.26 -4.05 7.69
C HIS A 162 -10.09 -4.98 7.30
N LEU A 163 -10.06 -6.22 7.81
CA LEU A 163 -9.09 -7.22 7.39
C LEU A 163 -9.21 -7.61 5.91
N ALA A 164 -10.44 -7.75 5.40
CA ALA A 164 -10.67 -8.00 3.98
C ALA A 164 -10.12 -6.86 3.11
N HIS A 165 -10.26 -5.62 3.57
CA HIS A 165 -9.66 -4.46 2.92
C HIS A 165 -8.13 -4.51 2.90
N HIS A 166 -7.47 -4.78 4.03
CA HIS A 166 -6.01 -4.93 4.06
C HIS A 166 -5.51 -6.06 3.16
N ARG A 167 -6.15 -7.24 3.22
CA ARG A 167 -5.75 -8.43 2.46
C ARG A 167 -5.93 -8.27 0.96
N HIS A 168 -6.94 -7.52 0.54
CA HIS A 168 -7.37 -7.44 -0.85
C HIS A 168 -7.43 -6.01 -1.39
N GLN A 169 -6.69 -5.09 -0.78
CA GLN A 169 -6.66 -3.67 -1.13
C GLN A 169 -6.52 -3.46 -2.64
N ASP A 170 -7.28 -2.50 -3.18
CA ASP A 170 -7.29 -2.15 -4.60
C ASP A 170 -7.81 -3.24 -5.54
N THR A 171 -8.56 -4.23 -5.02
CA THR A 171 -9.17 -5.29 -5.84
C THR A 171 -10.69 -5.36 -5.63
N GLU A 172 -11.39 -6.14 -6.46
CA GLU A 172 -12.84 -6.33 -6.32
C GLU A 172 -13.26 -7.08 -5.03
N ARG A 173 -12.29 -7.69 -4.33
CA ARG A 173 -12.53 -8.36 -3.04
C ARG A 173 -12.49 -7.37 -1.87
N ASP A 174 -11.88 -6.21 -2.05
CA ASP A 174 -11.88 -5.15 -1.04
C ASP A 174 -13.30 -4.52 -0.95
N PRO A 175 -13.93 -4.53 0.24
CA PRO A 175 -15.30 -4.05 0.41
C PRO A 175 -15.54 -2.57 0.14
N HIS A 176 -14.50 -1.74 0.20
CA HIS A 176 -14.62 -0.29 0.03
C HIS A 176 -13.50 0.27 -0.85
N SER A 177 -13.02 -0.51 -1.81
CA SER A 177 -11.95 -0.10 -2.72
C SER A 177 -12.28 1.17 -3.49
N TYR A 178 -11.52 2.24 -3.21
CA TYR A 178 -11.55 3.47 -4.00
C TYR A 178 -11.16 3.20 -5.46
N SER A 179 -10.09 2.44 -5.67
CA SER A 179 -9.49 2.21 -6.99
C SER A 179 -10.42 1.46 -7.95
N VAL A 180 -11.32 0.63 -7.43
CA VAL A 180 -12.23 -0.19 -8.24
C VAL A 180 -13.60 0.47 -8.41
N TYR A 181 -14.17 1.05 -7.34
CA TYR A 181 -15.55 1.54 -7.36
C TYR A 181 -15.68 3.07 -7.37
N GLY A 182 -14.59 3.78 -7.18
CA GLY A 182 -14.57 5.23 -7.08
C GLY A 182 -14.98 5.76 -5.70
N TRP A 183 -14.82 7.07 -5.54
CA TRP A 183 -14.90 7.77 -4.26
C TRP A 183 -16.27 7.65 -3.56
N LEU A 184 -17.38 7.77 -4.33
CA LEU A 184 -18.72 7.76 -3.75
C LEU A 184 -19.09 6.39 -3.17
N PHE A 185 -18.65 5.32 -3.82
CA PHE A 185 -18.85 3.98 -3.31
C PHE A 185 -17.96 3.70 -2.09
N SER A 186 -16.68 4.10 -2.18
CA SER A 186 -15.71 4.02 -1.09
C SER A 186 -16.19 4.72 0.19
N ILE A 187 -16.87 5.87 0.09
CA ILE A 187 -17.35 6.59 1.28
C ILE A 187 -18.70 6.07 1.79
N TRP A 188 -19.73 5.94 0.93
CA TRP A 188 -21.09 5.59 1.37
C TRP A 188 -21.67 4.35 0.67
N GLY A 189 -21.31 4.08 -0.58
CA GLY A 189 -21.91 2.98 -1.34
C GLY A 189 -21.72 1.61 -0.67
N HIS A 190 -20.56 1.35 -0.06
CA HIS A 190 -20.31 0.11 0.69
C HIS A 190 -21.09 0.00 2.02
N ARG A 191 -21.67 1.12 2.51
CA ARG A 191 -22.59 1.13 3.66
C ARG A 191 -24.05 1.04 3.23
N LEU A 192 -24.37 1.52 2.03
CA LEU A 192 -25.69 1.39 1.42
C LEU A 192 -25.93 -0.05 0.93
N PHE A 193 -24.94 -0.67 0.30
CA PHE A 193 -25.06 -1.99 -0.32
C PHE A 193 -24.21 -3.05 0.39
N LEU A 194 -24.67 -4.31 0.38
CA LEU A 194 -23.98 -5.48 0.93
C LEU A 194 -22.67 -5.86 0.18
N GLY A 195 -22.25 -5.07 -0.81
CA GLY A 195 -21.09 -5.36 -1.65
C GLY A 195 -21.33 -6.48 -2.68
N ASN A 196 -20.35 -6.70 -3.54
CA ASN A 196 -20.41 -7.77 -4.55
C ASN A 196 -20.19 -9.16 -3.92
N ARG A 197 -20.33 -10.24 -4.70
CA ARG A 197 -20.14 -11.62 -4.20
C ARG A 197 -18.70 -11.90 -3.74
N LYS A 198 -17.69 -11.41 -4.46
CA LYS A 198 -16.26 -11.62 -4.18
C LYS A 198 -15.87 -10.99 -2.84
N SER A 199 -16.26 -9.74 -2.62
CA SER A 199 -16.04 -9.01 -1.37
C SER A 199 -16.76 -9.63 -0.18
N ARG A 200 -18.04 -10.03 -0.33
CA ARG A 200 -18.75 -10.74 0.74
C ARG A 200 -18.08 -12.05 1.14
N LYS A 201 -17.54 -12.78 0.16
CA LYS A 201 -16.77 -14.01 0.43
C LYS A 201 -15.50 -13.68 1.23
N ALA A 202 -14.75 -12.67 0.83
CA ALA A 202 -13.55 -12.23 1.55
C ALA A 202 -13.84 -11.79 2.99
N ILE A 203 -14.93 -11.05 3.22
CA ILE A 203 -15.40 -10.68 4.57
C ILE A 203 -15.71 -11.94 5.39
N SER A 204 -16.43 -12.91 4.81
CA SER A 204 -16.76 -14.17 5.49
C SER A 204 -15.52 -14.95 5.89
N GLU A 205 -14.55 -15.10 4.98
CA GLU A 205 -13.27 -15.78 5.25
C GLU A 205 -12.50 -15.11 6.39
N CYS A 206 -12.47 -13.77 6.43
CA CYS A 206 -11.84 -13.03 7.52
C CYS A 206 -12.59 -13.21 8.85
N ARG A 207 -13.94 -13.20 8.82
CA ARG A 207 -14.77 -13.45 10.00
C ARG A 207 -14.54 -14.85 10.58
N ASP A 208 -14.49 -15.86 9.72
CA ASP A 208 -14.25 -17.24 10.12
C ASP A 208 -12.85 -17.41 10.70
N THR A 209 -11.86 -16.70 10.15
CA THR A 209 -10.49 -16.65 10.70
C THR A 209 -10.47 -16.05 12.11
N ILE A 210 -11.13 -14.91 12.36
CA ILE A 210 -11.19 -14.30 13.70
C ILE A 210 -11.83 -15.27 14.71
N LEU A 211 -12.94 -15.91 14.32
CA LEU A 211 -13.68 -16.82 15.19
C LEU A 211 -12.91 -18.12 15.47
N SER A 212 -12.21 -18.69 14.48
CA SER A 212 -11.42 -19.90 14.66
C SER A 212 -10.21 -19.62 15.56
N THR A 213 -9.47 -18.52 15.32
CA THR A 213 -8.32 -18.12 16.15
C THR A 213 -8.72 -17.86 17.60
N SER A 214 -9.81 -17.11 17.83
CA SER A 214 -10.31 -16.85 19.19
C SER A 214 -10.81 -18.13 19.90
N LYS A 215 -11.41 -19.08 19.16
CA LYS A 215 -11.89 -20.36 19.72
C LYS A 215 -10.75 -21.30 20.08
N MET A 216 -9.68 -21.35 19.28
CA MET A 216 -8.49 -22.19 19.58
C MET A 216 -7.91 -21.80 20.94
N VAL A 217 -7.75 -20.50 21.19
CA VAL A 217 -7.25 -19.97 22.47
C VAL A 217 -8.19 -20.25 23.64
N ARG A 218 -9.51 -20.23 23.43
CA ARG A 218 -10.50 -20.62 24.46
C ARG A 218 -10.36 -22.09 24.87
N GLY A 219 -9.93 -22.98 23.96
CA GLY A 219 -9.92 -24.43 24.17
C GLY A 219 -8.63 -24.97 24.78
N LYS A 220 -7.47 -24.39 24.46
CA LYS A 220 -6.15 -24.79 24.97
C LYS A 220 -5.17 -23.63 24.82
N LEU A 221 -4.84 -22.97 25.91
CA LEU A 221 -3.49 -22.42 26.07
C LEU A 221 -2.85 -23.25 27.17
N GLN A 222 -1.93 -24.13 26.79
CA GLN A 222 -0.95 -24.62 27.75
C GLN A 222 -0.15 -23.42 28.22
N GLU A 223 0.14 -23.42 29.51
CA GLU A 223 0.77 -22.35 30.26
C GLU A 223 2.17 -21.93 29.73
N SER A 224 2.71 -22.67 28.74
CA SER A 224 3.97 -22.47 28.04
C SER A 224 3.92 -21.50 26.83
N GLU A 225 2.75 -21.01 26.41
CA GLU A 225 2.60 -20.12 25.23
C GLU A 225 2.32 -18.65 25.60
N ARG A 226 2.62 -18.24 26.84
CA ARG A 226 2.48 -16.85 27.30
C ARG A 226 3.43 -15.84 26.62
N ASP A 227 4.39 -16.33 25.84
CA ASP A 227 5.31 -15.53 25.01
C ASP A 227 4.77 -15.23 23.59
N GLN A 228 3.50 -15.52 23.31
CA GLN A 228 2.91 -15.13 22.02
C GLN A 228 2.93 -13.60 21.88
N LEU A 229 3.61 -13.10 20.84
CA LEU A 229 3.63 -11.67 20.47
C LEU A 229 2.22 -11.11 20.22
N VAL A 230 1.24 -11.98 19.99
CA VAL A 230 -0.10 -11.64 19.53
C VAL A 230 -1.15 -12.29 20.44
N GLN A 231 -2.09 -11.49 20.94
CA GLN A 231 -3.22 -11.98 21.73
C GLN A 231 -4.50 -11.92 20.89
N PRO A 232 -5.15 -13.06 20.59
CA PRO A 232 -6.44 -13.02 19.93
C PRO A 232 -7.55 -12.54 20.88
N PRO A 233 -8.58 -11.88 20.34
CA PRO A 233 -9.69 -11.37 21.14
C PRO A 233 -10.47 -12.51 21.79
N ASN A 234 -11.06 -12.23 22.95
CA ASN A 234 -11.88 -13.20 23.66
C ASN A 234 -13.10 -13.63 22.83
N HIS A 235 -13.23 -14.94 22.61
CA HIS A 235 -14.28 -15.51 21.76
C HIS A 235 -15.71 -15.20 22.24
N ASP A 236 -15.93 -15.20 23.56
CA ASP A 236 -17.26 -15.02 24.13
C ASP A 236 -17.70 -13.55 24.03
N ILE A 237 -16.76 -12.62 24.23
CA ILE A 237 -17.02 -11.19 24.00
C ILE A 237 -17.44 -10.95 22.55
N LEU A 238 -16.71 -11.53 21.59
CA LEU A 238 -17.03 -11.38 20.17
C LEU A 238 -18.44 -11.88 19.84
N LYS A 239 -18.78 -13.08 20.32
CA LYS A 239 -20.09 -13.71 20.07
C LYS A 239 -21.23 -12.96 20.73
N ILE A 240 -21.13 -12.70 22.04
CA ILE A 240 -22.17 -12.00 22.80
C ILE A 240 -22.41 -10.62 22.21
N GLN A 241 -21.35 -9.89 21.86
CA GLN A 241 -21.47 -8.56 21.29
C GLN A 241 -22.09 -8.56 19.90
N ASP A 242 -21.72 -9.51 19.04
CA ASP A 242 -22.27 -9.64 17.69
C ASP A 242 -23.75 -10.04 17.70
N ASP A 243 -24.11 -11.04 18.53
CA ASP A 243 -25.48 -11.54 18.65
C ASP A 243 -26.43 -10.49 19.26
N ASN A 244 -25.92 -9.62 20.14
CA ASN A 244 -26.70 -8.58 20.85
C ASN A 244 -26.42 -7.15 20.35
N TYR A 245 -25.77 -6.98 19.20
CA TYR A 245 -25.24 -5.68 18.78
C TYR A 245 -26.32 -4.59 18.67
N VAL A 246 -27.50 -4.91 18.12
CA VAL A 246 -28.59 -3.93 17.97
C VAL A 246 -29.07 -3.43 19.33
N LEU A 247 -29.22 -4.32 20.31
CA LEU A 247 -29.61 -3.97 21.67
C LEU A 247 -28.54 -3.08 22.33
N LEU A 248 -27.27 -3.47 22.21
CA LEU A 248 -26.13 -2.68 22.71
C LEU A 248 -26.11 -1.26 22.11
N LEU A 249 -26.34 -1.14 20.82
CA LEU A 249 -26.41 0.15 20.13
C LEU A 249 -27.58 0.99 20.65
N LEU A 250 -28.77 0.42 20.81
CA LEU A 250 -29.94 1.14 21.37
C LEU A 250 -29.69 1.60 22.81
N LEU A 251 -29.08 0.75 23.65
CA LEU A 251 -28.75 1.12 25.03
C LEU A 251 -27.76 2.28 25.09
N THR A 252 -26.71 2.25 24.27
CA THR A 252 -25.68 3.30 24.23
C THR A 252 -26.16 4.61 23.58
N LEU A 253 -27.18 4.55 22.72
CA LEU A 253 -27.81 5.72 22.09
C LEU A 253 -28.96 6.33 22.90
N LEU A 254 -29.62 5.55 23.76
CA LEU A 254 -30.80 6.00 24.52
C LEU A 254 -30.51 6.13 26.01
N VAL A 255 -30.07 5.06 26.67
CA VAL A 255 -29.98 5.01 28.13
C VAL A 255 -28.91 5.97 28.64
N PHE A 256 -27.68 5.88 28.12
CA PHE A 256 -26.60 6.76 28.57
C PHE A 256 -26.90 8.24 28.34
N PRO A 257 -27.36 8.67 27.14
CA PRO A 257 -27.80 10.05 26.94
C PRO A 257 -28.94 10.48 27.85
N CYS A 258 -29.91 9.62 28.16
CA CYS A 258 -30.98 9.94 29.10
C CYS A 258 -30.47 10.19 30.52
N LEU A 259 -29.52 9.39 31.01
CA LEU A 259 -28.89 9.60 32.32
C LEU A 259 -28.16 10.95 32.37
N VAL A 260 -27.40 11.28 31.33
CA VAL A 260 -26.74 12.59 31.21
C VAL A 260 -27.74 13.74 31.12
N ALA A 261 -28.88 13.54 30.45
CA ALA A 261 -29.93 14.55 30.35
C ALA A 261 -30.46 14.96 31.73
N SER A 262 -30.72 13.96 32.58
CA SER A 262 -31.18 14.16 33.95
C SER A 262 -30.14 14.91 34.79
N TYR A 263 -28.85 14.62 34.63
CA TYR A 263 -27.77 15.31 35.35
C TYR A 263 -27.60 16.77 34.88
N CYS A 264 -27.63 16.99 33.56
CA CYS A 264 -27.43 18.31 32.96
C CYS A 264 -28.69 19.20 33.00
N ASN A 265 -29.82 18.70 33.51
CA ASN A 265 -31.14 19.36 33.49
C ASN A 265 -31.56 19.81 32.07
N VAL A 266 -31.37 18.94 31.08
CA VAL A 266 -31.78 19.19 29.68
C VAL A 266 -32.85 18.19 29.26
N PRO A 267 -33.70 18.51 28.26
CA PRO A 267 -34.66 17.55 27.73
C PRO A 267 -33.99 16.27 27.23
N PHE A 268 -34.60 15.11 27.50
CA PHE A 268 -34.05 13.80 27.10
C PHE A 268 -33.72 13.73 25.60
N LEU A 269 -34.62 14.22 24.74
CA LEU A 269 -34.42 14.25 23.30
C LEU A 269 -33.23 15.12 22.86
N THR A 270 -32.91 16.18 23.62
CA THR A 270 -31.74 17.01 23.36
C THR A 270 -30.46 16.21 23.58
N SER A 271 -30.38 15.51 24.72
CA SER A 271 -29.21 14.66 25.02
C SER A 271 -29.08 13.49 24.05
N ILE A 272 -30.17 12.75 23.77
CA ILE A 272 -30.18 11.66 22.77
C ILE A 272 -29.72 12.17 21.41
N PHE A 273 -30.17 13.36 21.00
CA PHE A 273 -29.77 13.92 19.72
C PHE A 273 -28.26 14.23 19.68
N TYR A 274 -27.72 14.94 20.67
CA TYR A 274 -26.31 15.33 20.66
C TYR A 274 -25.36 14.16 21.00
N LEU A 275 -25.56 13.48 22.14
CA LEU A 275 -24.69 12.38 22.59
C LEU A 275 -24.94 11.08 21.83
N GLY A 276 -26.14 10.88 21.29
CA GLY A 276 -26.46 9.73 20.44
C GLY A 276 -26.14 10.02 18.98
N PHE A 277 -27.02 10.76 18.31
CA PHE A 277 -27.00 10.89 16.85
C PHE A 277 -25.85 11.74 16.30
N VAL A 278 -25.66 12.96 16.81
CA VAL A 278 -24.61 13.87 16.31
C VAL A 278 -23.22 13.27 16.57
N ARG A 279 -22.97 12.82 17.81
CA ARG A 279 -21.72 12.15 18.20
C ARG A 279 -21.41 10.97 17.28
N MET A 280 -22.36 10.03 17.15
CA MET A 280 -22.20 8.85 16.31
C MET A 280 -21.95 9.23 14.84
N SER A 281 -22.70 10.21 14.33
CA SER A 281 -22.58 10.66 12.94
C SER A 281 -21.19 11.22 12.63
N LEU A 282 -20.66 12.06 13.51
CA LEU A 282 -19.32 12.64 13.31
C LEU A 282 -18.24 11.56 13.27
N ILE A 283 -18.30 10.59 14.19
CA ILE A 283 -17.31 9.49 14.25
C ILE A 283 -17.42 8.59 13.01
N GLN A 284 -18.63 8.26 12.57
CA GLN A 284 -18.84 7.48 11.36
C GLN A 284 -18.31 8.20 10.13
N GLN A 285 -18.67 9.47 9.94
CA GLN A 285 -18.21 10.21 8.78
C GLN A 285 -16.69 10.37 8.79
N GLN A 286 -16.05 10.53 9.95
CA GLN A 286 -14.60 10.52 10.08
C GLN A 286 -13.98 9.19 9.63
N TRP A 287 -14.53 8.04 10.06
CA TRP A 287 -14.05 6.71 9.63
C TRP A 287 -14.22 6.48 8.12
N LEU A 288 -15.38 6.84 7.56
CA LEU A 288 -15.66 6.66 6.13
C LEU A 288 -14.81 7.59 5.26
N LEU A 289 -14.57 8.82 5.75
CA LEU A 289 -13.68 9.77 5.11
C LEU A 289 -12.25 9.27 5.07
N LEU A 290 -11.75 8.70 6.18
CA LEU A 290 -10.42 8.08 6.26
C LEU A 290 -10.24 7.02 5.17
N GLY A 291 -11.18 6.05 5.08
CA GLY A 291 -11.11 4.96 4.11
C GLY A 291 -11.13 5.40 2.63
N THR A 292 -11.51 6.66 2.36
CA THR A 292 -11.54 7.22 1.01
C THR A 292 -10.34 8.14 0.75
N ILE A 293 -10.13 9.16 1.59
CA ILE A 293 -9.05 10.14 1.40
C ILE A 293 -7.69 9.48 1.51
N ALA A 294 -7.52 8.55 2.46
CA ALA A 294 -6.24 7.90 2.68
C ALA A 294 -5.86 6.87 1.60
N HIS A 295 -6.74 6.64 0.62
CA HIS A 295 -6.50 5.79 -0.56
C HIS A 295 -6.50 6.57 -1.88
N LEU A 296 -6.64 7.90 -1.80
CA LEU A 296 -6.62 8.76 -2.97
C LEU A 296 -5.17 9.08 -3.37
N LYS A 297 -4.55 8.23 -4.19
CA LYS A 297 -3.13 8.34 -4.57
C LYS A 297 -2.73 9.70 -5.14
N ASN A 298 -3.65 10.39 -5.82
CA ASN A 298 -3.44 11.71 -6.42
C ASN A 298 -3.86 12.87 -5.50
N PHE A 299 -4.08 12.62 -4.21
CA PHE A 299 -4.42 13.69 -3.27
C PHE A 299 -3.25 14.67 -3.16
N PRO A 300 -3.49 16.00 -3.23
CA PRO A 300 -2.41 16.98 -3.23
C PRO A 300 -1.47 16.81 -2.04
N LEU A 301 -0.16 16.86 -2.26
CA LEU A 301 0.87 16.75 -1.22
C LEU A 301 0.88 15.42 -0.41
N ALA A 302 0.11 14.41 -0.84
CA ALA A 302 0.16 13.09 -0.25
C ALA A 302 1.53 12.43 -0.44
N SER A 303 1.87 11.50 0.45
CA SER A 303 3.14 10.78 0.39
C SER A 303 2.97 9.29 0.62
N GLN A 304 3.82 8.49 -0.03
CA GLN A 304 3.95 7.05 0.18
C GLN A 304 5.40 6.71 0.55
N PRO A 305 5.83 7.05 1.79
CA PRO A 305 7.23 6.94 2.19
C PRO A 305 7.71 5.51 2.44
N PHE A 306 6.84 4.51 2.55
CA PHE A 306 7.21 3.13 2.84
C PHE A 306 6.98 2.19 1.67
N SER A 307 5.83 2.30 1.00
CA SER A 307 5.48 1.47 -0.14
C SER A 307 4.45 2.17 -1.02
N ASP A 308 4.62 2.09 -2.35
CA ASP A 308 3.70 2.62 -3.35
C ASP A 308 2.99 1.52 -4.16
N ILE A 309 3.13 0.26 -3.72
CA ILE A 309 2.52 -0.93 -4.35
C ILE A 309 0.99 -0.83 -4.34
N ARG A 310 0.45 -0.31 -3.24
CA ARG A 310 -0.99 -0.09 -3.04
C ARG A 310 -1.33 1.40 -3.00
N SER A 311 -2.62 1.71 -2.93
CA SER A 311 -3.16 3.08 -2.93
C SER A 311 -3.01 3.85 -1.63
N ALA A 312 -2.66 3.20 -0.52
CA ALA A 312 -2.63 3.82 0.81
C ALA A 312 -1.57 4.94 0.88
N ILE A 313 -1.98 6.13 1.33
CA ILE A 313 -1.16 7.32 1.43
C ILE A 313 -1.11 7.86 2.86
N ASN A 314 -0.05 8.60 3.19
CA ASN A 314 -0.09 9.52 4.32
C ASN A 314 -0.74 10.82 3.87
N VAL A 315 -1.81 11.22 4.57
CA VAL A 315 -2.54 12.46 4.30
C VAL A 315 -1.65 13.65 4.69
N PRO A 316 -1.53 14.71 3.85
CA PRO A 316 -0.69 15.88 4.12
C PRO A 316 -1.17 16.68 5.33
N LEU A 317 -0.44 17.76 5.67
CA LEU A 317 -0.76 18.66 6.79
C LEU A 317 -0.88 17.88 8.11
N SER A 318 0.16 17.11 8.43
CA SER A 318 0.22 16.10 9.51
C SER A 318 -0.56 16.48 10.78
N PHE A 319 -0.43 17.70 11.32
CA PHE A 319 -1.17 18.10 12.52
C PHE A 319 -2.69 18.20 12.29
N VAL A 320 -3.13 18.90 11.24
CA VAL A 320 -4.55 19.10 10.92
C VAL A 320 -5.20 17.80 10.49
N SER A 321 -4.56 17.04 9.60
CA SER A 321 -5.11 15.76 9.14
C SER A 321 -5.19 14.72 10.25
N GLN A 322 -4.19 14.66 11.14
CA GLN A 322 -4.26 13.78 12.30
C GLN A 322 -5.34 14.21 13.29
N PHE A 323 -5.55 15.51 13.50
CA PHE A 323 -6.66 15.96 14.35
C PHE A 323 -8.02 15.56 13.75
N ILE A 324 -8.24 15.85 12.46
CA ILE A 324 -9.50 15.53 11.76
C ILE A 324 -9.74 14.02 11.70
N LEU A 325 -8.71 13.21 11.53
CA LEU A 325 -8.80 11.74 11.39
C LEU A 325 -8.41 10.99 12.67
N PHE A 326 -8.44 11.66 13.83
CA PHE A 326 -8.14 11.10 15.15
C PHE A 326 -6.83 10.29 15.26
N GLY A 327 -5.81 10.71 14.51
CA GLY A 327 -4.48 10.10 14.47
C GLY A 327 -4.25 9.08 13.37
N GLU A 328 -5.28 8.78 12.57
CA GLU A 328 -5.19 7.71 11.57
C GLU A 328 -4.62 8.15 10.20
N ALA A 329 -4.13 9.38 10.09
CA ALA A 329 -3.72 10.00 8.84
C ALA A 329 -2.44 9.42 8.21
N ASN A 330 -1.61 8.68 8.95
CA ASN A 330 -0.39 8.05 8.42
C ASN A 330 -0.68 6.68 7.80
N HIS A 331 -1.68 6.63 6.91
CA HIS A 331 -2.25 5.38 6.44
C HIS A 331 -1.28 4.53 5.58
N ASN A 332 -0.28 5.14 4.92
CA ASN A 332 0.77 4.38 4.25
C ASN A 332 1.63 3.59 5.24
N PHE A 333 1.90 4.15 6.42
CA PHE A 333 2.58 3.42 7.51
C PHE A 333 1.71 2.28 8.01
N HIS A 334 0.43 2.57 8.28
CA HIS A 334 -0.50 1.58 8.80
C HIS A 334 -0.67 0.37 7.87
N HIS A 335 -0.80 0.59 6.56
CA HIS A 335 -0.93 -0.50 5.59
C HIS A 335 0.34 -1.32 5.42
N GLU A 336 1.51 -0.72 5.60
CA GLU A 336 2.79 -1.43 5.56
C GLU A 336 3.06 -2.20 6.88
N PHE A 337 2.65 -1.63 8.02
CA PHE A 337 2.89 -2.18 9.36
C PHE A 337 1.60 -2.25 10.19
N PRO A 338 0.63 -3.11 9.79
CA PRO A 338 -0.71 -3.13 10.38
C PRO A 338 -0.73 -3.51 11.86
N SER A 339 0.16 -4.41 12.29
CA SER A 339 0.26 -4.87 13.68
C SER A 339 0.88 -3.84 14.62
N ASP A 340 1.46 -2.73 14.12
CA ASP A 340 2.01 -1.68 14.98
C ASP A 340 0.90 -0.96 15.75
N TYR A 341 1.00 -0.86 17.07
CA TYR A 341 -0.01 -0.17 17.89
C TYR A 341 -0.03 1.35 17.64
N THR A 342 0.97 1.89 16.95
CA THR A 342 1.05 3.30 16.54
C THR A 342 0.63 3.45 15.09
N ASN A 343 -0.13 4.51 14.77
CA ASN A 343 -0.33 4.89 13.38
C ASN A 343 0.72 5.94 12.96
N GLY A 344 1.99 5.56 13.03
CA GLY A 344 3.11 6.35 12.51
C GLY A 344 4.36 6.39 13.40
N THR A 345 5.48 6.76 12.78
CA THR A 345 6.82 6.63 13.39
C THR A 345 7.17 7.66 14.47
N ARG A 346 6.49 8.82 14.50
CA ARG A 346 6.84 9.96 15.34
C ARG A 346 5.99 9.98 16.61
N TRP A 347 6.65 10.14 17.76
CA TRP A 347 5.97 10.13 19.06
C TRP A 347 4.99 11.31 19.24
N TYR A 348 5.34 12.48 18.67
CA TYR A 348 4.59 13.73 18.78
C TYR A 348 3.46 13.87 17.76
N HIS A 349 3.31 12.92 16.83
CA HIS A 349 2.11 12.88 15.98
C HIS A 349 0.88 12.71 16.86
N TRP A 350 -0.12 13.57 16.64
CA TRP A 350 -1.40 13.57 17.33
C TRP A 350 -2.09 12.22 17.08
N ASP A 351 -2.20 11.42 18.13
CA ASP A 351 -2.83 10.11 18.08
C ASP A 351 -3.31 9.76 19.50
N PRO A 352 -4.53 10.19 19.87
CA PRO A 352 -5.09 9.94 21.20
C PRO A 352 -5.24 8.45 21.50
N SER A 353 -5.48 7.62 20.48
CA SER A 353 -5.56 6.17 20.61
C SER A 353 -4.21 5.58 21.03
N LYS A 354 -3.11 5.99 20.41
CA LYS A 354 -1.75 5.59 20.82
C LYS A 354 -1.45 5.99 22.26
N TRP A 355 -1.79 7.22 22.65
CA TRP A 355 -1.50 7.70 24.01
C TRP A 355 -2.36 7.02 25.06
N SER A 356 -3.64 6.77 24.77
CA SER A 356 -4.52 6.02 25.68
C SER A 356 -4.09 4.57 25.84
N ILE A 357 -3.69 3.88 24.76
CA ILE A 357 -3.12 2.53 24.83
C ILE A 357 -1.84 2.52 25.67
N TRP A 358 -0.93 3.48 25.42
CA TRP A 358 0.31 3.60 26.19
C TRP A 358 0.05 3.88 27.68
N LEU A 359 -0.93 4.74 28.00
CA LEU A 359 -1.33 5.00 29.38
C LEU A 359 -1.91 3.73 30.04
N CYS A 360 -2.76 2.99 29.33
CA CYS A 360 -3.28 1.70 29.83
C CYS A 360 -2.14 0.70 30.09
N TYR A 361 -1.11 0.69 29.25
CA TYR A 361 0.10 -0.11 29.46
C TYR A 361 0.87 0.32 30.72
N GLN A 362 1.07 1.63 30.94
CA GLN A 362 1.70 2.12 32.17
C GLN A 362 0.90 1.78 33.44
N LEU A 363 -0.43 1.68 33.32
CA LEU A 363 -1.33 1.32 34.42
C LEU A 363 -1.48 -0.20 34.60
N GLY A 364 -0.84 -1.04 33.77
CA GLY A 364 -0.97 -2.50 33.83
C GLY A 364 -2.34 -3.02 33.39
N LEU A 365 -3.09 -2.26 32.60
CA LEU A 365 -4.34 -2.72 31.95
C LEU A 365 -4.08 -3.40 30.59
N VAL A 366 -2.87 -3.20 30.07
CA VAL A 366 -2.34 -3.75 28.82
C VAL A 366 -0.95 -4.29 29.12
N ASP A 367 -0.67 -5.53 28.75
CA ASP A 367 0.56 -6.22 29.16
C ASP A 367 1.69 -6.10 28.12
N HIS A 368 1.33 -6.00 26.84
CA HIS A 368 2.29 -6.00 25.74
C HIS A 368 1.87 -5.00 24.66
N LEU A 369 2.83 -4.27 24.09
CA LEU A 369 2.64 -3.33 22.98
C LEU A 369 3.50 -3.77 21.80
N HIS A 370 2.87 -4.12 20.69
CA HIS A 370 3.60 -4.46 19.48
C HIS A 370 4.02 -3.19 18.74
N ARG A 371 5.32 -2.95 18.63
CA ARG A 371 5.90 -1.83 17.88
C ARG A 371 6.92 -2.36 16.87
N THR A 372 6.77 -1.95 15.62
CA THR A 372 7.67 -2.33 14.53
C THR A 372 9.09 -1.86 14.83
N GLU A 373 10.05 -2.74 14.57
CA GLU A 373 11.46 -2.41 14.75
C GLU A 373 11.86 -1.19 13.90
N LYS A 374 12.52 -0.21 14.53
CA LYS A 374 12.96 1.02 13.85
C LYS A 374 13.84 0.74 12.64
N GLN A 375 14.69 -0.30 12.69
CA GLN A 375 15.53 -0.67 11.55
C GLN A 375 14.69 -1.16 10.36
N GLN A 376 13.63 -1.92 10.62
CA GLN A 376 12.74 -2.42 9.58
C GLN A 376 11.99 -1.27 8.91
N VAL A 377 11.46 -0.34 9.70
CA VAL A 377 10.80 0.88 9.20
C VAL A 377 11.75 1.70 8.31
N GLU A 378 13.01 1.87 8.73
CA GLU A 378 13.99 2.65 7.97
C GLU A 378 14.44 1.92 6.70
N LYS A 379 14.54 0.59 6.71
CA LYS A 379 14.79 -0.22 5.50
C LYS A 379 13.72 0.04 4.44
N CYS A 380 12.43 -0.04 4.79
CA CYS A 380 11.35 0.23 3.83
C CYS A 380 11.43 1.67 3.29
N ARG A 381 11.70 2.65 4.16
CA ARG A 381 11.85 4.05 3.75
C ARG A 381 12.99 4.26 2.75
N ILE A 382 14.18 3.72 3.05
CA ILE A 382 15.34 3.84 2.15
C ILE A 382 15.08 3.12 0.83
N GLN A 383 14.47 1.93 0.87
CA GLN A 383 14.11 1.19 -0.35
C GLN A 383 13.16 1.98 -1.24
N GLN A 384 12.16 2.62 -0.64
CA GLN A 384 11.21 3.45 -1.37
C GLN A 384 11.87 4.72 -1.96
N GLN A 385 12.74 5.37 -1.19
CA GLN A 385 13.54 6.50 -1.70
C GLN A 385 14.47 6.07 -2.86
N GLN A 386 15.14 4.93 -2.72
CA GLN A 386 16.01 4.38 -3.76
C GLN A 386 15.23 4.10 -5.05
N LYS A 387 14.03 3.50 -4.93
CA LYS A 387 13.13 3.28 -6.07
C LYS A 387 12.77 4.57 -6.79
N LEU A 388 12.42 5.63 -6.05
CA LEU A 388 12.10 6.94 -6.62
C LEU A 388 13.33 7.58 -7.29
N LEU A 389 14.49 7.50 -6.64
CA LEU A 389 15.75 7.98 -7.21
C LEU A 389 16.12 7.24 -8.50
N ASP A 390 15.94 5.91 -8.55
CA ASP A 390 16.21 5.12 -9.75
C ASP A 390 15.24 5.47 -10.90
N LYS A 391 13.98 5.77 -10.59
CA LYS A 391 13.00 6.26 -11.57
C LYS A 391 13.35 7.65 -12.11
N GLU A 392 13.84 8.57 -11.28
CA GLU A 392 14.32 9.87 -11.77
C GLU A 392 15.63 9.71 -12.54
N ARG A 393 16.51 8.82 -12.07
CA ARG A 393 17.79 8.51 -12.72
C ARG A 393 17.59 7.94 -14.12
N SER A 394 16.59 7.09 -14.35
CA SER A 394 16.32 6.49 -15.66
C SER A 394 15.87 7.50 -16.73
N LYS A 395 15.41 8.69 -16.33
CA LYS A 395 15.04 9.77 -17.26
C LYS A 395 16.24 10.54 -17.81
N LEU A 396 17.43 10.33 -17.25
CA LEU A 396 18.64 11.06 -17.58
C LEU A 396 19.60 10.22 -18.42
N LYS A 397 20.34 10.85 -19.34
CA LYS A 397 21.38 10.20 -20.14
C LYS A 397 22.67 10.08 -19.34
N TRP A 398 22.96 8.90 -18.81
CA TRP A 398 24.19 8.61 -18.04
C TRP A 398 25.35 8.06 -18.89
N GLY A 399 25.10 7.81 -20.18
CA GLY A 399 26.02 7.12 -21.07
C GLY A 399 25.94 5.61 -20.97
N ILE A 400 26.78 4.93 -21.75
CA ILE A 400 26.84 3.47 -21.81
C ILE A 400 27.38 2.95 -20.46
N PRO A 401 26.71 1.98 -19.82
CA PRO A 401 27.23 1.32 -18.62
C PRO A 401 28.62 0.74 -18.87
N ILE A 402 29.51 0.84 -17.88
CA ILE A 402 30.89 0.37 -18.01
C ILE A 402 30.91 -1.13 -18.37
N GLU A 403 30.06 -1.92 -17.74
CA GLU A 403 29.95 -3.38 -17.96
C GLU A 403 29.58 -3.79 -19.39
N SER A 404 28.96 -2.89 -20.17
CA SER A 404 28.59 -3.15 -21.57
C SER A 404 29.60 -2.60 -22.58
N LEU A 405 30.70 -1.99 -22.14
CA LEU A 405 31.72 -1.46 -23.04
C LEU A 405 32.63 -2.57 -23.57
N PRO A 406 33.03 -2.51 -24.86
CA PRO A 406 34.03 -3.42 -25.40
C PRO A 406 35.40 -3.16 -24.75
N SER A 407 36.20 -4.21 -24.60
CA SER A 407 37.59 -4.11 -24.12
C SER A 407 38.57 -3.92 -25.28
N MET A 408 39.61 -3.12 -25.07
CA MET A 408 40.75 -2.98 -26.00
C MET A 408 42.07 -2.87 -25.22
N THR A 409 43.20 -3.20 -25.86
CA THR A 409 44.52 -3.04 -25.23
C THR A 409 45.02 -1.59 -25.37
N CYS A 410 46.01 -1.21 -24.56
CA CYS A 410 46.63 0.13 -24.63
C CYS A 410 47.29 0.40 -25.99
N GLU A 411 47.88 -0.62 -26.62
CA GLU A 411 48.49 -0.54 -27.94
C GLU A 411 47.42 -0.28 -29.01
N GLN A 412 46.35 -1.09 -28.99
CA GLN A 412 45.20 -0.94 -29.89
C GLN A 412 44.56 0.44 -29.75
N PHE A 413 44.37 0.93 -28.52
CA PHE A 413 43.86 2.28 -28.27
C PHE A 413 44.76 3.34 -28.90
N THR A 414 46.08 3.27 -28.68
CA THR A 414 47.03 4.28 -29.16
C THR A 414 47.04 4.34 -30.69
N GLU A 415 47.05 3.19 -31.35
CA GLU A 415 47.02 3.09 -32.81
C GLU A 415 45.67 3.60 -33.37
N LEU A 416 44.56 3.12 -32.82
CA LEU A 416 43.21 3.51 -33.23
C LEU A 416 42.98 5.01 -33.05
N ALA A 417 43.42 5.60 -31.93
CA ALA A 417 43.29 7.03 -31.68
C ALA A 417 44.07 7.88 -32.68
N LYS A 418 45.30 7.46 -33.04
CA LYS A 418 46.11 8.14 -34.08
C LYS A 418 45.45 8.07 -35.45
N GLN A 419 45.01 6.87 -35.86
CA GLN A 419 44.37 6.67 -37.16
C GLN A 419 43.05 7.46 -37.27
N GLN A 420 42.19 7.36 -36.25
CA GLN A 420 40.89 8.04 -36.22
C GLN A 420 41.03 9.57 -36.18
N TYR A 421 42.04 10.11 -35.51
CA TYR A 421 42.29 11.55 -35.50
C TYR A 421 42.83 12.06 -36.85
N LEU A 422 43.67 11.28 -37.55
CA LEU A 422 44.20 11.66 -38.86
C LEU A 422 43.15 11.58 -39.96
N MET A 423 42.35 10.51 -40.00
CA MET A 423 41.37 10.27 -41.06
C MET A 423 40.04 11.00 -40.82
N ASN A 424 39.51 10.91 -39.60
CA ASN A 424 38.13 11.31 -39.29
C ASN A 424 38.05 12.48 -38.31
N ARG A 425 39.19 13.04 -37.87
CA ARG A 425 39.27 14.07 -36.82
C ARG A 425 38.60 13.67 -35.50
N ARG A 426 38.46 12.37 -35.22
CA ARG A 426 37.92 11.89 -33.94
C ARG A 426 38.98 11.98 -32.84
N ALA A 427 38.65 12.67 -31.75
CA ALA A 427 39.51 12.88 -30.60
C ALA A 427 39.20 11.85 -29.52
N LEU A 428 40.06 10.83 -29.38
CA LEU A 428 39.93 9.80 -28.36
C LEU A 428 40.93 10.02 -27.23
N VAL A 429 40.46 9.93 -25.98
CA VAL A 429 41.26 10.13 -24.77
C VAL A 429 40.93 9.03 -23.76
N ALA A 430 41.96 8.49 -23.10
CA ALA A 430 41.77 7.55 -22.00
C ALA A 430 41.74 8.30 -20.66
N ILE A 431 40.76 7.99 -19.82
CA ILE A 431 40.63 8.53 -18.47
C ILE A 431 40.11 7.39 -17.57
N GLU A 432 40.82 7.12 -16.48
CA GLU A 432 40.50 6.07 -15.49
C GLU A 432 40.29 4.69 -16.14
N GLY A 433 41.13 4.32 -17.10
CA GLY A 433 41.05 3.04 -17.81
C GLY A 433 39.86 2.92 -18.78
N ILE A 434 39.16 4.02 -19.07
CA ILE A 434 38.05 4.05 -20.03
C ILE A 434 38.42 4.99 -21.17
N VAL A 435 38.20 4.52 -22.40
CA VAL A 435 38.37 5.32 -23.61
C VAL A 435 37.10 6.12 -23.86
N HIS A 436 37.28 7.41 -24.11
CA HIS A 436 36.21 8.37 -24.37
C HIS A 436 36.40 9.03 -25.73
N ASP A 437 35.30 9.18 -26.47
CA ASP A 437 35.25 10.02 -27.67
C ASP A 437 34.82 11.44 -27.30
N VAL A 438 35.79 12.33 -27.18
CA VAL A 438 35.58 13.73 -26.80
C VAL A 438 35.40 14.67 -28.00
N THR A 439 35.31 14.12 -29.23
CA THR A 439 35.11 14.88 -30.47
C THR A 439 33.97 15.90 -30.39
N PRO A 440 32.75 15.55 -29.95
CA PRO A 440 31.64 16.51 -29.91
C PRO A 440 31.83 17.61 -28.85
N PHE A 441 32.76 17.44 -27.90
CA PHE A 441 32.95 18.35 -26.77
C PHE A 441 34.22 19.18 -26.83
N ILE A 442 35.21 18.79 -27.63
CA ILE A 442 36.55 19.41 -27.63
C ILE A 442 36.53 20.94 -27.75
N HIS A 443 35.63 21.49 -28.58
CA HIS A 443 35.48 22.93 -28.81
C HIS A 443 34.78 23.68 -27.68
N ASN A 444 34.01 22.96 -26.86
CA ASN A 444 33.25 23.49 -25.74
C ASN A 444 33.98 23.29 -24.40
N HIS A 445 35.18 22.69 -24.41
CA HIS A 445 35.96 22.45 -23.21
C HIS A 445 36.39 23.79 -22.56
N PRO A 446 35.98 24.10 -21.32
CA PRO A 446 36.24 25.41 -20.69
C PRO A 446 37.72 25.74 -20.48
N GLY A 447 38.57 24.71 -20.31
CA GLY A 447 40.03 24.88 -20.23
C GLY A 447 40.71 25.11 -21.59
N GLY A 448 39.94 25.24 -22.66
CA GLY A 448 40.41 25.43 -24.03
C GLY A 448 40.70 24.12 -24.77
N THR A 449 40.68 24.20 -26.11
CA THR A 449 40.88 23.05 -27.01
C THR A 449 42.32 22.52 -26.98
N ALA A 450 43.31 23.37 -26.71
CA ALA A 450 44.73 23.01 -26.76
C ALA A 450 45.10 21.91 -25.77
N LEU A 451 44.59 21.99 -24.53
CA LEU A 451 44.86 21.00 -23.48
C LEU A 451 44.29 19.62 -23.83
N VAL A 452 43.08 19.59 -24.42
CA VAL A 452 42.44 18.34 -24.85
C VAL A 452 43.20 17.75 -26.04
N LYS A 453 43.63 18.57 -27.01
CA LYS A 453 44.42 18.13 -28.17
C LYS A 453 45.74 17.46 -27.78
N LEU A 454 46.42 17.95 -26.73
CA LEU A 454 47.66 17.35 -26.22
C LEU A 454 47.46 15.95 -25.60
N SER A 455 46.22 15.65 -25.22
CA SER A 455 45.80 14.41 -24.55
C SER A 455 45.24 13.35 -25.50
N ILE A 456 45.10 13.67 -26.80
CA ILE A 456 44.58 12.73 -27.80
C ILE A 456 45.53 11.54 -27.93
N GLY A 457 44.96 10.33 -27.83
CA GLY A 457 45.70 9.06 -27.87
C GLY A 457 46.57 8.80 -26.63
N LYS A 458 46.32 9.50 -25.52
CA LYS A 458 47.04 9.33 -24.24
C LYS A 458 46.07 9.11 -23.08
N ASP A 459 46.62 8.63 -21.98
CA ASP A 459 45.93 8.62 -20.69
C ASP A 459 46.03 10.01 -20.02
N ALA A 460 44.88 10.67 -19.88
CA ALA A 460 44.73 11.99 -19.28
C ALA A 460 44.23 11.94 -17.83
N THR A 461 44.23 10.76 -17.18
CA THR A 461 43.69 10.56 -15.83
C THR A 461 44.24 11.55 -14.81
N GLN A 462 45.56 11.75 -14.76
CA GLN A 462 46.17 12.67 -13.80
C GLN A 462 45.76 14.13 -14.08
N ALA A 463 45.76 14.55 -15.35
CA ALA A 463 45.34 15.88 -15.74
C ALA A 463 43.87 16.16 -15.39
N PHE A 464 43.02 15.13 -15.52
CA PHE A 464 41.59 15.20 -15.20
C PHE A 464 41.28 15.19 -13.69
N ASN A 465 42.13 14.53 -12.89
CA ASN A 465 41.96 14.34 -11.45
C ASN A 465 42.77 15.34 -10.59
N GLY A 466 43.10 16.52 -11.12
CA GLY A 466 43.67 17.61 -10.31
C GLY A 466 45.13 17.95 -10.56
N ALA A 467 45.86 17.23 -11.43
CA ALA A 467 47.21 17.66 -11.81
C ALA A 467 47.19 18.91 -12.72
N VAL A 468 46.10 19.13 -13.45
CA VAL A 468 45.85 20.37 -14.21
C VAL A 468 44.53 20.99 -13.74
N TYR A 469 43.43 20.23 -13.82
CA TYR A 469 42.13 20.65 -13.31
C TYR A 469 41.49 19.52 -12.52
N LEU A 470 40.95 19.83 -11.35
CA LEU A 470 40.10 18.91 -10.61
C LEU A 470 38.67 19.02 -11.14
N HIS A 471 38.28 18.12 -12.05
CA HIS A 471 37.00 18.22 -12.73
C HIS A 471 35.81 17.96 -11.78
N SER A 472 34.78 18.82 -11.91
CA SER A 472 33.55 18.74 -11.12
C SER A 472 32.71 17.51 -11.45
N GLN A 473 31.69 17.22 -10.62
CA GLN A 473 30.74 16.14 -10.89
C GLN A 473 30.00 16.32 -12.22
N ALA A 474 29.73 17.56 -12.63
CA ALA A 474 29.10 17.85 -13.91
C ALA A 474 29.99 17.44 -15.09
N ALA A 475 31.29 17.74 -15.02
CA ALA A 475 32.26 17.31 -16.03
C ALA A 475 32.41 15.78 -16.06
N ARG A 476 32.42 15.11 -14.91
CA ARG A 476 32.42 13.64 -14.82
C ARG A 476 31.17 13.01 -15.43
N ASN A 477 29.99 13.58 -15.18
CA ASN A 477 28.73 13.12 -15.76
C ASN A 477 28.72 13.28 -17.28
N LEU A 478 29.25 14.41 -17.79
CA LEU A 478 29.37 14.63 -19.22
C LEU A 478 30.34 13.63 -19.86
N LEU A 479 31.51 13.43 -19.26
CA LEU A 479 32.50 12.46 -19.73
C LEU A 479 31.91 11.04 -19.80
N ALA A 480 31.07 10.66 -18.82
CA ALA A 480 30.39 9.37 -18.83
C ALA A 480 29.52 9.13 -20.07
N THR A 481 29.01 10.18 -20.72
CA THR A 481 28.22 10.07 -21.96
C THR A 481 29.06 9.80 -23.21
N MET A 482 30.39 9.90 -23.11
CA MET A 482 31.34 9.80 -24.21
C MET A 482 32.13 8.48 -24.22
N ARG A 483 31.78 7.52 -23.37
CA ARG A 483 32.50 6.25 -23.25
C ARG A 483 32.35 5.39 -24.50
N ILE A 484 33.45 4.77 -24.92
CA ILE A 484 33.47 3.86 -26.08
C ILE A 484 34.09 2.50 -25.79
N ALA A 485 35.04 2.39 -24.85
CA ALA A 485 35.71 1.13 -24.54
C ALA A 485 36.40 1.12 -23.16
N ILE A 486 36.71 -0.06 -22.64
CA ILE A 486 37.57 -0.26 -21.46
C ILE A 486 38.98 -0.64 -21.91
N LEU A 487 40.00 -0.06 -21.29
CA LEU A 487 41.39 -0.47 -21.47
C LEU A 487 41.70 -1.69 -20.62
N THR A 488 42.23 -2.73 -21.26
CA THR A 488 42.75 -3.93 -20.61
C THR A 488 44.27 -3.90 -20.65
N SER A 489 44.93 -4.14 -19.51
CA SER A 489 46.39 -4.32 -19.49
C SER A 489 46.77 -5.66 -20.11
N SER A 490 47.79 -5.66 -20.98
CA SER A 490 48.28 -6.82 -21.74
C SER A 490 49.06 -7.85 -20.93
N GLU A 491 49.11 -7.73 -19.61
CA GLU A 491 49.56 -8.81 -18.73
C GLU A 491 48.38 -9.30 -17.90
N GLN A 492 48.22 -10.62 -17.81
CA GLN A 492 47.36 -11.26 -16.81
C GLN A 492 47.83 -10.80 -15.42
N VAL A 493 47.27 -9.70 -14.94
CA VAL A 493 47.54 -9.17 -13.60
C VAL A 493 46.29 -9.41 -12.79
N GLN A 494 46.46 -10.13 -11.68
CA GLN A 494 45.48 -10.21 -10.60
C GLN A 494 44.85 -8.84 -10.39
N ASN A 495 43.52 -8.76 -10.47
CA ASN A 495 42.74 -7.55 -10.23
C ASN A 495 43.45 -6.67 -9.17
N THR A 496 43.82 -5.45 -9.53
CA THR A 496 44.42 -4.53 -8.56
C THR A 496 43.50 -4.42 -7.34
N VAL A 497 44.03 -4.10 -6.15
CA VAL A 497 43.20 -3.95 -4.93
C VAL A 497 42.03 -2.98 -5.14
N TRP A 498 42.19 -2.03 -6.07
CA TRP A 498 41.15 -1.11 -6.49
C TRP A 498 40.13 -1.72 -7.47
N GLU A 499 40.56 -2.43 -8.52
CA GLU A 499 39.66 -3.19 -9.41
C GLU A 499 38.89 -4.25 -8.64
N THR A 500 39.53 -4.94 -7.69
CA THR A 500 38.87 -5.89 -6.79
C THR A 500 37.82 -5.19 -5.93
N LYS A 501 38.11 -3.98 -5.41
CA LYS A 501 37.14 -3.17 -4.64
C LYS A 501 36.02 -2.60 -5.51
N MET A 502 36.28 -2.25 -6.76
CA MET A 502 35.27 -1.73 -7.69
C MET A 502 34.39 -2.85 -8.26
N LEU A 503 34.98 -4.00 -8.60
CA LEU A 503 34.27 -5.21 -8.97
C LEU A 503 33.47 -5.75 -7.78
N GLN A 504 34.03 -5.78 -6.56
CA GLN A 504 33.24 -6.10 -5.36
C GLN A 504 32.12 -5.09 -5.14
N LYS A 505 32.36 -3.78 -5.28
CA LYS A 505 31.30 -2.78 -5.17
C LYS A 505 30.24 -2.91 -6.26
N SER A 506 30.62 -3.21 -7.51
CA SER A 506 29.67 -3.38 -8.61
C SER A 506 28.91 -4.69 -8.46
N GLN A 507 29.58 -5.80 -8.15
CA GLN A 507 28.95 -7.09 -7.87
C GLN A 507 28.10 -7.05 -6.60
N ASP A 508 28.48 -6.33 -5.55
CA ASP A 508 27.63 -6.11 -4.38
C ASP A 508 26.44 -5.21 -4.72
N ARG A 509 26.62 -4.21 -5.59
CA ARG A 509 25.54 -3.34 -6.07
C ARG A 509 24.57 -4.08 -6.99
N GLN A 510 25.08 -4.98 -7.83
CA GLN A 510 24.32 -5.81 -8.77
C GLN A 510 23.70 -7.01 -8.06
N ARG A 511 24.35 -7.60 -7.04
CA ARG A 511 23.74 -8.58 -6.12
C ARG A 511 22.71 -7.93 -5.21
N ARG A 512 22.91 -6.69 -4.76
CA ARG A 512 21.88 -5.92 -4.03
C ARG A 512 20.71 -5.59 -4.95
N ASN A 513 20.97 -5.12 -6.18
CA ASN A 513 19.93 -4.85 -7.17
C ASN A 513 19.20 -6.14 -7.58
N ASN A 514 19.90 -7.24 -7.89
CA ASN A 514 19.28 -8.51 -8.26
C ASN A 514 18.59 -9.18 -7.08
N ARG A 515 19.13 -9.13 -5.85
CA ARG A 515 18.41 -9.58 -4.64
C ARG A 515 17.20 -8.69 -4.38
N GLN A 516 17.27 -7.38 -4.58
CA GLN A 516 16.10 -6.49 -4.50
C GLN A 516 15.07 -6.84 -5.57
N VAL A 517 15.47 -7.08 -6.82
CA VAL A 517 14.58 -7.44 -7.94
C VAL A 517 13.96 -8.84 -7.73
N THR A 518 14.70 -9.81 -7.20
CA THR A 518 14.13 -11.13 -6.85
C THR A 518 13.28 -11.07 -5.58
N TYR A 519 13.58 -10.21 -4.59
CA TYR A 519 12.69 -9.98 -3.45
C TYR A 519 11.40 -9.27 -3.86
N THR A 520 11.47 -8.30 -4.79
CA THR A 520 10.29 -7.57 -5.27
C THR A 520 9.41 -8.41 -6.20
N GLN A 521 9.97 -9.34 -6.97
CA GLN A 521 9.20 -10.25 -7.84
C GLN A 521 8.68 -11.51 -7.12
N LYS A 522 9.36 -12.03 -6.08
CA LYS A 522 8.89 -13.23 -5.35
C LYS A 522 7.89 -12.94 -4.20
N ASN A 523 7.64 -11.68 -3.87
CA ASN A 523 6.63 -11.30 -2.87
C ASN A 523 5.25 -10.97 -3.46
N HIS A 524 4.88 -11.54 -4.61
CA HIS A 524 3.51 -11.48 -5.13
C HIS A 524 2.49 -12.30 -4.31
N TYR A 525 2.90 -12.92 -3.19
CA TYR A 525 2.02 -13.62 -2.25
C TYR A 525 2.25 -13.31 -0.75
N ALA A 526 3.00 -12.24 -0.41
CA ALA A 526 3.35 -11.96 0.99
C ALA A 526 2.59 -10.79 1.66
N ALA A 527 1.39 -10.44 1.17
CA ALA A 527 0.43 -9.58 1.90
C ALA A 527 -0.48 -10.40 2.83
N GLY A 528 0.01 -11.54 3.33
CA GLY A 528 -0.76 -12.55 4.06
C GLY A 528 -0.11 -13.04 5.35
N ALA A 529 0.79 -12.26 5.94
CA ALA A 529 1.28 -12.48 7.29
C ALA A 529 1.11 -11.18 8.09
N ALA A 530 -0.16 -10.89 8.41
CA ALA A 530 -0.55 -10.15 9.59
C ALA A 530 -1.13 -11.19 10.57
#